data_AF-A0A552I7J4-F1
#
_entry.id   AF-A0A552I7J4-F1
#
_cell.length_a   1.000
_cell.length_b   1.000
_cell.length_c   1.000
_cell.angle_alpha   90.00
_cell.angle_beta   90.00
_cell.angle_gamma   90.00
#
_symmetry.space_group_name_H-M   'P 1'
#
loop_
_entity.id
_entity.type
_entity.pdbx_description
1 polymer ?
#
loop_
_entity_poly.entity_id
_entity_poly.type
_entity_poly.pdbx_seq_one_letter_code
_entity_poly.pdbx_strand_id
1 'polypeptide(L)'
;MVTSPNPTQIVYPDSDGKPMADNTRQFRWITTIKSNLDWLFANNADVFVAGDLLWYPVEGDNKIRQAPDVMVAFGRPKGERGSYQQWKEDNIPPQVVFEILSPGNTPTEMSRKLLFYDRYGVEEYYIYNPDKNDLGGCIRRENRLESRENLDNWVSPRLGIRFQLAEPELLLYYPDGQPFTSY
;
A
#
# COMPACT_ATOMS: atom_id res chain seq x y z
N MET A 1 -19.95 41.67 -19.44
CA MET A 1 -18.89 40.87 -18.82
C MET A 1 -19.54 39.67 -18.18
N VAL A 2 -19.32 38.47 -18.72
CA VAL A 2 -19.87 37.23 -18.16
C VAL A 2 -18.89 36.80 -17.06
N THR A 3 -19.34 36.86 -15.82
CA THR A 3 -18.63 36.28 -14.68
C THR A 3 -18.64 34.76 -14.85
N SER A 4 -17.48 34.18 -15.15
CA SER A 4 -17.28 32.73 -15.07
C SER A 4 -17.62 32.24 -13.65
N PRO A 5 -18.38 31.13 -13.49
CA PRO A 5 -18.64 30.59 -12.17
C PRO A 5 -17.30 30.18 -11.53
N ASN A 6 -17.06 30.63 -10.29
CA ASN A 6 -15.96 30.13 -9.48
C ASN A 6 -16.02 28.59 -9.48
N PRO A 7 -14.96 27.87 -9.87
CA PRO A 7 -14.96 26.43 -9.80
C PRO A 7 -15.18 26.03 -8.34
N THR A 8 -16.28 25.34 -8.07
CA THR A 8 -16.58 24.77 -6.75
C THR A 8 -15.36 23.98 -6.31
N GLN A 9 -14.73 24.38 -5.21
CA GLN A 9 -13.54 23.71 -4.70
C GLN A 9 -13.87 22.24 -4.44
N ILE A 10 -13.18 21.34 -5.15
CA ILE A 10 -13.39 19.90 -5.00
C ILE A 10 -12.91 19.49 -3.62
N VAL A 11 -13.80 18.83 -2.87
CA VAL A 11 -13.48 18.27 -1.56
C VAL A 11 -12.89 16.88 -1.75
N TYR A 12 -11.78 16.60 -1.09
CA TYR A 12 -11.15 15.28 -1.04
C TYR A 12 -11.40 14.68 0.34
N PRO A 13 -12.32 13.73 0.50
CA PRO A 13 -12.59 13.12 1.79
C PRO A 13 -11.39 12.31 2.30
N ASP A 14 -11.18 12.32 3.61
CA ASP A 14 -10.14 11.52 4.26
C ASP A 14 -10.59 10.07 4.55
N SER A 15 -11.88 9.77 4.34
CA SER A 15 -12.46 8.42 4.48
C SER A 15 -13.41 8.08 3.34
N ASP A 16 -13.53 6.80 3.02
CA ASP A 16 -14.52 6.25 2.09
C ASP A 16 -15.76 5.67 2.80
N GLY A 17 -15.80 5.75 4.14
CA GLY A 17 -16.88 5.23 4.98
C GLY A 17 -16.84 3.71 5.21
N LYS A 18 -15.80 3.01 4.76
CA LYS A 18 -15.59 1.59 5.01
C LYS A 18 -14.76 1.36 6.28
N PRO A 19 -14.84 0.16 6.90
CA PRO A 19 -13.90 -0.21 7.95
C PRO A 19 -12.49 -0.41 7.39
N MET A 20 -11.48 -0.18 8.22
CA MET A 20 -10.08 -0.45 7.89
C MET A 20 -9.78 -1.93 7.62
N ALA A 21 -10.54 -2.83 8.25
CA ALA A 21 -10.40 -4.27 8.07
C ALA A 21 -11.75 -4.96 8.29
N ASP A 22 -11.97 -6.05 7.57
CA ASP A 22 -13.18 -6.87 7.66
C ASP A 22 -13.17 -7.83 8.86
N ASN A 23 -11.97 -8.22 9.34
CA ASN A 23 -11.82 -9.13 10.48
C ASN A 23 -10.49 -8.94 11.24
N THR A 24 -10.40 -9.58 12.40
CA THR A 24 -9.24 -9.49 13.31
C THR A 24 -7.95 -10.01 12.69
N ARG A 25 -8.02 -11.03 11.82
CA ARG A 25 -6.86 -11.63 11.17
C ARG A 25 -6.25 -10.69 10.14
N GLN A 26 -7.09 -10.06 9.31
CA GLN A 26 -6.69 -9.03 8.37
C GLN A 26 -6.09 -7.84 9.13
N PHE A 27 -6.78 -7.33 10.15
CA PHE A 27 -6.29 -6.24 10.99
C PHE A 27 -4.91 -6.53 11.62
N ARG A 28 -4.70 -7.75 12.16
CA ARG A 28 -3.40 -8.17 12.70
C ARG A 28 -2.29 -8.07 11.65
N TRP A 29 -2.56 -8.52 10.43
CA TRP A 29 -1.58 -8.47 9.34
C TRP A 29 -1.27 -7.06 8.88
N ILE A 30 -2.29 -6.22 8.70
CA ILE A 30 -2.12 -4.80 8.35
C ILE A 30 -1.25 -4.11 9.40
N THR A 31 -1.61 -4.25 10.68
CA THR A 31 -0.88 -3.62 11.79
C THR A 31 0.52 -4.18 11.98
N THR A 32 0.73 -5.48 11.78
CA THR A 32 2.06 -6.11 11.80
C THR A 32 2.94 -5.50 10.71
N ILE A 33 2.50 -5.50 9.45
CA ILE A 33 3.31 -4.97 8.34
C ILE A 33 3.59 -3.49 8.56
N LYS A 34 2.54 -2.68 8.82
CA LYS A 34 2.66 -1.24 9.02
C LYS A 34 3.64 -0.89 10.14
N SER A 35 3.48 -1.49 11.32
CA SER A 35 4.28 -1.13 12.50
C SER A 35 5.73 -1.58 12.37
N ASN A 36 5.99 -2.74 11.75
CA ASN A 36 7.35 -3.20 11.54
C ASN A 36 8.06 -2.37 10.45
N LEU A 37 7.34 -1.89 9.43
CA LEU A 37 7.89 -0.96 8.43
C LEU A 37 8.15 0.44 9.01
N ASP A 38 7.27 0.94 9.88
CA ASP A 38 7.54 2.15 10.66
C ASP A 38 8.83 2.03 11.47
N TRP A 39 9.03 0.88 12.13
CA TRP A 39 10.25 0.59 12.87
C TRP A 39 11.47 0.51 11.96
N LEU A 40 11.38 -0.23 10.85
CA LEU A 40 12.46 -0.37 9.86
C LEU A 40 12.96 0.99 9.38
N PHE A 41 12.04 1.93 9.16
CA PHE A 41 12.35 3.27 8.67
C PHE A 41 12.29 4.34 9.76
N ALA A 42 12.36 3.99 11.05
CA ALA A 42 12.22 4.95 12.14
C ALA A 42 13.26 6.07 12.07
N ASN A 43 14.49 5.73 11.70
CA ASN A 43 15.62 6.66 11.57
C ASN A 43 15.74 7.31 10.18
N ASN A 44 14.81 7.02 9.26
CA ASN A 44 14.76 7.66 7.94
C ASN A 44 13.57 8.62 7.89
N ALA A 45 13.85 9.92 7.96
CA ALA A 45 12.83 10.96 7.96
C ALA A 45 12.07 11.05 6.63
N ASP A 46 12.69 10.59 5.52
CA ASP A 46 12.19 10.70 4.15
C ASP A 46 11.49 9.42 3.67
N VAL A 47 10.98 8.60 4.59
CA VAL A 47 10.12 7.47 4.29
C VAL A 47 8.84 7.56 5.10
N PHE A 48 7.74 7.71 4.38
CA PHE A 48 6.39 7.71 4.92
C PHE A 48 5.77 6.32 4.77
N VAL A 49 5.21 5.80 5.87
CA VAL A 49 4.45 4.55 5.90
C VAL A 49 3.06 4.86 6.43
N ALA A 50 2.04 4.31 5.79
CA ALA A 50 0.66 4.44 6.23
C ALA A 50 -0.10 3.15 6.01
N GLY A 51 -1.15 2.93 6.81
CA GLY A 51 -2.14 1.90 6.57
C GLY A 51 -3.51 2.52 6.37
N ASP A 52 -4.28 1.97 5.42
CA ASP A 52 -5.66 2.38 5.12
C ASP A 52 -5.84 3.90 4.93
N LEU A 53 -4.88 4.53 4.23
CA LEU A 53 -4.93 5.95 3.94
C LEU A 53 -5.37 6.16 2.49
N LEU A 54 -6.41 6.96 2.27
CA LEU A 54 -6.87 7.27 0.92
C LEU A 54 -5.80 8.01 0.12
N TRP A 55 -5.37 7.41 -0.98
CA TRP A 55 -4.46 7.98 -1.96
C TRP A 55 -5.23 8.49 -3.18
N TYR A 56 -5.02 9.78 -3.48
CA TYR A 56 -5.51 10.48 -4.67
C TYR A 56 -4.34 10.78 -5.61
N PRO A 57 -4.20 10.06 -6.74
CA PRO A 57 -3.11 10.28 -7.68
C PRO A 57 -3.35 11.46 -8.63
N VAL A 58 -4.60 11.96 -8.75
CA VAL A 58 -4.97 13.00 -9.72
C VAL A 58 -5.69 14.15 -9.02
N GLU A 59 -5.16 15.36 -9.17
CA GLU A 59 -5.86 16.58 -8.75
C GLU A 59 -7.00 16.88 -9.74
N GLY A 60 -8.16 17.26 -9.21
CA GLY A 60 -9.35 17.62 -9.96
C GLY A 60 -10.42 16.53 -10.01
N ASP A 61 -10.14 15.32 -9.50
CA ASP A 61 -11.11 14.22 -9.47
C ASP A 61 -10.98 13.39 -8.19
N ASN A 62 -11.87 13.64 -7.23
CA ASN A 62 -11.89 12.92 -5.95
C ASN A 62 -12.46 11.49 -6.05
N LYS A 63 -12.88 11.02 -7.24
CA LYS A 63 -13.35 9.65 -7.45
C LYS A 63 -12.21 8.70 -7.83
N ILE A 64 -11.12 9.24 -8.36
CA ILE A 64 -9.90 8.49 -8.66
C ILE A 64 -9.10 8.38 -7.37
N ARG A 65 -9.33 7.30 -6.63
CA ARG A 65 -8.65 7.04 -5.35
C ARG A 65 -8.60 5.56 -5.02
N GLN A 66 -7.65 5.21 -4.16
CA GLN A 66 -7.54 3.89 -3.55
C GLN A 66 -6.97 4.03 -2.15
N ALA A 67 -7.45 3.25 -1.19
CA ALA A 67 -6.75 3.01 0.08
C ALA A 67 -6.07 1.64 -0.01
N PRO A 68 -4.72 1.59 -0.08
CA PRO A 68 -3.99 0.35 0.15
C PRO A 68 -4.00 0.01 1.64
N ASP A 69 -4.01 -1.27 1.96
CA ASP A 69 -3.96 -1.73 3.36
C ASP A 69 -2.68 -1.25 4.05
N VAL A 70 -1.55 -1.31 3.34
CA VAL A 70 -0.31 -0.62 3.72
C VAL A 70 0.33 0.00 2.49
N MET A 71 0.88 1.21 2.62
CA MET A 71 1.67 1.85 1.58
C MET A 71 2.94 2.48 2.14
N VAL A 72 3.98 2.52 1.31
CA VAL A 72 5.28 3.13 1.60
C VAL A 72 5.63 4.12 0.50
N ALA A 73 5.90 5.36 0.90
CA ALA A 73 6.34 6.45 0.02
C ALA A 73 7.76 6.90 0.41
N PHE A 74 8.73 6.57 -0.42
CA PHE A 74 10.12 7.03 -0.33
C PHE A 74 10.24 8.45 -0.89
N GLY A 75 11.12 9.25 -0.27
CA GLY A 75 11.28 10.67 -0.58
C GLY A 75 10.18 11.55 0.00
N ARG A 76 9.38 11.02 0.95
CA ARG A 76 8.29 11.75 1.61
C ARG A 76 8.51 11.82 3.10
N PRO A 77 8.33 12.99 3.72
CA PRO A 77 8.53 13.13 5.15
C PRO A 77 7.48 12.35 5.93
N LYS A 78 7.85 11.89 7.12
CA LYS A 78 6.89 11.44 8.14
C LYS A 78 5.91 12.57 8.52
N GLY A 79 4.79 12.21 9.12
CA GLY A 79 3.80 13.16 9.64
C GLY A 79 2.37 12.79 9.30
N GLU A 80 1.45 13.18 10.17
CA GLU A 80 0.02 12.89 10.04
C GLU A 80 -0.59 13.63 8.83
N ARG A 81 -1.49 12.95 8.13
CA ARG A 81 -2.31 13.52 7.07
C ARG A 81 -3.59 12.70 6.94
N GLY A 82 -4.70 13.36 6.59
CA GLY A 82 -5.99 12.70 6.41
C GLY A 82 -6.08 11.88 5.12
N SER A 83 -5.34 12.29 4.08
CA SER A 83 -5.25 11.58 2.81
C SER A 83 -3.91 11.86 2.14
N TYR A 84 -3.46 10.93 1.29
CA TYR A 84 -2.27 11.10 0.46
C TYR A 84 -2.68 11.72 -0.88
N GLN A 85 -2.66 13.05 -0.95
CA GLN A 85 -2.97 13.81 -2.16
C GLN A 85 -1.68 14.03 -2.95
N GLN A 86 -1.45 13.26 -4.00
CA GLN A 86 -0.13 13.12 -4.64
C GLN A 86 0.48 14.46 -5.11
N TRP A 87 -0.35 15.42 -5.54
CA TRP A 87 0.11 16.76 -5.94
C TRP A 87 0.63 17.61 -4.78
N LYS A 88 0.26 17.29 -3.52
CA LYS A 88 0.85 17.85 -2.30
C LYS A 88 2.08 17.08 -1.82
N GLU A 89 2.39 15.97 -2.49
CA GLU A 89 3.45 15.03 -2.14
C GLU A 89 4.57 15.02 -3.19
N ASP A 90 4.88 16.19 -3.76
CA ASP A 90 5.86 16.38 -4.85
C ASP A 90 5.59 15.48 -6.07
N ASN A 91 4.33 15.11 -6.28
CA ASN A 91 3.88 14.16 -7.30
C ASN A 91 4.48 12.76 -7.18
N ILE A 92 5.02 12.38 -6.02
CA ILE A 92 5.58 11.07 -5.75
C ILE A 92 4.44 10.10 -5.38
N PRO A 93 4.22 9.01 -6.13
CA PRO A 93 3.28 7.97 -5.72
C PRO A 93 3.88 7.09 -4.62
N PRO A 94 3.05 6.37 -3.83
CA PRO A 94 3.55 5.26 -3.03
C PRO A 94 4.23 4.23 -3.94
N GLN A 95 5.48 3.87 -3.63
CA GLN A 95 6.25 2.92 -4.44
C GLN A 95 6.00 1.48 -4.03
N VAL A 96 5.66 1.21 -2.78
CA VAL A 96 5.34 -0.14 -2.29
C VAL A 96 3.97 -0.16 -1.67
N VAL A 97 3.13 -1.12 -2.07
CA VAL A 97 1.79 -1.32 -1.49
C VAL A 97 1.55 -2.78 -1.14
N PHE A 98 0.83 -3.00 -0.05
CA PHE A 98 0.36 -4.31 0.40
C PHE A 98 -1.16 -4.35 0.41
N GLU A 99 -1.71 -5.49 0.06
CA GLU A 99 -3.13 -5.85 0.18
C GLU A 99 -3.24 -7.17 0.93
N ILE A 100 -4.02 -7.18 2.00
CA ILE A 100 -4.25 -8.33 2.87
C ILE A 100 -5.68 -8.78 2.68
N LEU A 101 -5.86 -9.98 2.12
CA LEU A 101 -7.18 -10.47 1.79
C LEU A 101 -7.97 -10.90 3.03
N SER A 102 -9.26 -10.63 2.96
CA SER A 102 -10.33 -11.15 3.81
C SER A 102 -11.27 -12.03 2.98
N PRO A 103 -12.18 -12.80 3.61
CA PRO A 103 -13.23 -13.53 2.89
C PRO A 103 -14.14 -12.65 2.02
N GLY A 104 -14.23 -11.35 2.29
CA GLY A 104 -15.06 -10.40 1.55
C GLY A 104 -14.44 -9.92 0.24
N ASN A 105 -13.12 -10.02 0.08
CA ASN A 105 -12.45 -9.52 -1.12
C ASN A 105 -12.76 -10.38 -2.35
N THR A 106 -13.06 -9.72 -3.47
CA THR A 106 -13.40 -10.39 -4.73
C THR A 106 -12.24 -10.34 -5.72
N PRO A 107 -12.07 -11.37 -6.58
CA PRO A 107 -11.05 -11.32 -7.64
C PRO A 107 -11.20 -10.09 -8.55
N THR A 108 -12.43 -9.67 -8.85
CA THR A 108 -12.69 -8.49 -9.67
C THR A 108 -12.20 -7.20 -9.00
N GLU A 109 -12.40 -7.05 -7.69
CA GLU A 109 -11.86 -5.92 -6.93
C GLU A 109 -10.34 -5.92 -6.95
N MET A 110 -9.71 -7.06 -6.69
CA MET A 110 -8.24 -7.16 -6.69
C MET A 110 -7.63 -6.88 -8.08
N SER A 111 -8.29 -7.31 -9.16
CA SER A 111 -7.87 -6.94 -10.52
C SER A 111 -7.98 -5.45 -10.79
N ARG A 112 -9.02 -4.76 -10.27
CA ARG A 112 -9.14 -3.29 -10.39
C ARG A 112 -8.04 -2.59 -9.60
N LYS A 113 -7.74 -3.05 -8.39
CA LYS A 113 -6.63 -2.52 -7.57
C LYS A 113 -5.29 -2.68 -8.27
N LEU A 114 -4.99 -3.86 -8.81
CA LEU A 114 -3.77 -4.09 -9.61
C LEU A 114 -3.65 -3.10 -10.78
N LEU A 115 -4.73 -2.92 -11.57
CA LEU A 115 -4.72 -1.97 -12.69
C LEU A 115 -4.56 -0.51 -12.23
N PHE A 116 -5.09 -0.16 -11.07
CA PHE A 116 -4.90 1.15 -10.45
C PHE A 116 -3.43 1.35 -10.07
N TYR A 117 -2.84 0.40 -9.35
CA TYR A 117 -1.44 0.44 -8.93
C TYR A 117 -0.48 0.45 -10.13
N ASP A 118 -0.79 -0.32 -11.17
CA ASP A 118 -0.03 -0.32 -12.42
C ASP A 118 -0.06 1.05 -13.10
N ARG A 119 -1.25 1.66 -13.20
CA ARG A 119 -1.45 2.96 -13.84
C ARG A 119 -0.73 4.09 -13.11
N TYR A 120 -0.71 4.06 -11.77
CA TYR A 120 -0.24 5.19 -10.96
C TYR A 120 1.16 5.02 -10.38
N GLY A 121 1.95 4.11 -10.94
CA GLY A 121 3.40 4.09 -10.74
C GLY A 121 3.86 3.35 -9.49
N VAL A 122 3.02 2.51 -8.87
CA VAL A 122 3.47 1.58 -7.83
C VAL A 122 4.56 0.69 -8.40
N GLU A 123 5.65 0.50 -7.67
CA GLU A 123 6.81 -0.27 -8.09
C GLU A 123 6.78 -1.71 -7.57
N GLU A 124 6.25 -1.90 -6.36
CA GLU A 124 6.10 -3.21 -5.75
C GLU A 124 4.69 -3.32 -5.17
N TYR A 125 3.96 -4.32 -5.64
CA TYR A 125 2.63 -4.65 -5.14
C TYR A 125 2.64 -6.06 -4.58
N TYR A 126 2.34 -6.21 -3.29
CA TYR A 126 2.23 -7.50 -2.63
C TYR A 126 0.79 -7.75 -2.20
N ILE A 127 0.31 -8.98 -2.43
CA ILE A 127 -1.03 -9.42 -2.03
C ILE A 127 -0.90 -10.71 -1.23
N TYR A 128 -1.46 -10.74 -0.03
CA TYR A 128 -1.39 -11.91 0.84
C TYR A 128 -2.77 -12.38 1.28
N ASN A 129 -3.06 -13.66 1.08
CA ASN A 129 -4.24 -14.33 1.62
C ASN A 129 -3.86 -15.10 2.89
N PRO A 130 -4.17 -14.58 4.09
CA PRO A 130 -3.85 -15.28 5.32
C PRO A 130 -4.66 -16.58 5.50
N ASP A 131 -5.86 -16.68 4.95
CA ASP A 131 -6.71 -17.88 5.08
C ASP A 131 -6.18 -19.07 4.28
N LYS A 132 -5.52 -18.79 3.17
CA LYS A 132 -4.91 -19.82 2.30
C LYS A 132 -3.41 -19.94 2.44
N ASN A 133 -2.80 -19.06 3.24
CA ASN A 133 -1.35 -18.84 3.26
C ASN A 133 -0.77 -18.71 1.84
N ASP A 134 -1.36 -17.81 1.04
CA ASP A 134 -1.02 -17.63 -0.37
C ASP A 134 -0.49 -16.21 -0.59
N LEU A 135 0.71 -16.11 -1.18
CA LEU A 135 1.41 -14.85 -1.40
C LEU A 135 1.61 -14.63 -2.90
N GLY A 136 1.05 -13.54 -3.39
CA GLY A 136 1.29 -13.02 -4.73
C GLY A 136 2.03 -11.69 -4.68
N GLY A 137 2.62 -11.32 -5.82
CA GLY A 137 3.21 -10.00 -5.96
C GLY A 137 3.53 -9.65 -7.40
N CYS A 138 3.57 -8.35 -7.67
CA CYS A 138 3.92 -7.78 -8.95
C CYS A 138 5.02 -6.76 -8.76
N ILE A 139 6.03 -6.80 -9.63
CA ILE A 139 7.17 -5.88 -9.60
C ILE A 139 7.18 -5.09 -10.90
N ARG A 140 7.37 -3.77 -10.79
CA ARG A 140 7.42 -2.91 -11.96
C ARG A 140 8.69 -3.20 -12.75
N ARG A 141 8.51 -3.50 -14.03
CA ARG A 141 9.56 -3.54 -15.04
C ARG A 141 9.16 -2.60 -16.14
N GLU A 142 10.08 -1.71 -16.52
CA GLU A 142 9.80 -0.61 -17.43
C GLU A 142 8.54 0.17 -16.99
N ASN A 143 7.45 0.07 -17.77
CA ASN A 143 6.23 0.82 -17.54
C ASN A 143 5.07 -0.04 -17.02
N ARG A 144 5.30 -1.28 -16.59
CA ARG A 144 4.21 -2.16 -16.10
C ARG A 144 4.57 -2.98 -14.88
N LEU A 145 3.59 -3.20 -14.01
CA LEU A 145 3.61 -4.23 -12.98
C LEU A 145 3.50 -5.61 -13.63
N GLU A 146 4.51 -6.44 -13.43
CA GLU A 146 4.55 -7.81 -13.91
C GLU A 146 4.45 -8.78 -12.73
N SER A 147 3.61 -9.81 -12.86
CA SER A 147 3.50 -10.86 -11.85
C SER A 147 4.87 -11.50 -11.59
N ARG A 148 5.21 -11.63 -10.32
CA ARG A 148 6.39 -12.35 -9.88
C ARG A 148 5.98 -13.75 -9.47
N GLU A 149 6.50 -14.74 -10.18
CA GLU A 149 6.39 -16.13 -9.75
C GLU A 149 7.34 -16.40 -8.60
N ASN A 150 6.88 -17.23 -7.65
CA ASN A 150 7.60 -17.69 -6.47
C ASN A 150 8.22 -16.56 -5.63
N LEU A 151 7.49 -16.16 -4.58
CA LEU A 151 7.95 -15.18 -3.60
C LEU A 151 8.57 -15.80 -2.35
N ASP A 152 8.79 -17.12 -2.32
CA ASP A 152 9.52 -17.74 -1.23
C ASP A 152 11.00 -17.29 -1.24
N ASN A 153 11.48 -16.81 -0.10
CA ASN A 153 12.77 -16.15 0.07
C ASN A 153 13.00 -14.91 -0.81
N TRP A 154 11.94 -14.31 -1.34
CA TRP A 154 12.03 -13.04 -2.07
C TRP A 154 12.48 -11.91 -1.15
N VAL A 155 13.36 -11.04 -1.66
CA VAL A 155 13.77 -9.81 -0.97
C VAL A 155 13.24 -8.61 -1.75
N SER A 156 12.43 -7.78 -1.11
CA SER A 156 11.90 -6.55 -1.71
C SER A 156 13.06 -5.61 -2.08
N PRO A 157 13.18 -5.17 -3.35
CA PRO A 157 14.19 -4.21 -3.78
C PRO A 157 14.15 -2.87 -3.03
N ARG A 158 12.96 -2.34 -2.74
CA ARG A 158 12.76 -1.07 -2.05
C ARG A 158 12.88 -1.20 -0.54
N LEU A 159 12.30 -2.25 0.04
CA LEU A 159 12.21 -2.39 1.49
C LEU A 159 13.40 -3.15 2.09
N GLY A 160 14.06 -4.01 1.32
CA GLY A 160 15.09 -4.93 1.81
C GLY A 160 14.56 -6.05 2.72
N ILE A 161 13.24 -6.14 2.92
CA ILE A 161 12.62 -7.19 3.74
C ILE A 161 12.53 -8.49 2.96
N ARG A 162 12.71 -9.61 3.65
CA ARG A 162 12.60 -10.95 3.05
C ARG A 162 11.26 -11.59 3.39
N PHE A 163 10.61 -12.15 2.38
CA PHE A 163 9.39 -12.95 2.47
C PHE A 163 9.77 -14.42 2.54
N GLN A 164 9.14 -15.19 3.42
CA GLN A 164 9.31 -16.63 3.49
C GLN A 164 7.95 -17.29 3.67
N LEU A 165 7.53 -18.09 2.71
CA LEU A 165 6.25 -18.77 2.76
C LEU A 165 6.40 -20.04 3.61
N ALA A 166 6.37 -19.86 4.93
CA ALA A 166 6.43 -20.95 5.91
C ALA A 166 5.02 -21.47 6.25
N GLU A 167 4.98 -22.62 6.92
CA GLU A 167 3.75 -23.15 7.53
C GLU A 167 3.74 -22.82 9.03
N PRO A 168 2.62 -22.35 9.61
CA PRO A 168 1.29 -22.22 8.98
C PRO A 168 1.04 -20.86 8.31
N GLU A 169 1.98 -19.91 8.40
CA GLU A 169 1.80 -18.55 7.90
C GLU A 169 3.09 -17.94 7.35
N LEU A 170 2.92 -16.91 6.51
CA LEU A 170 4.00 -16.09 5.97
C LEU A 170 4.88 -15.56 7.11
N LEU A 171 6.19 -15.56 6.89
CA LEU A 171 7.16 -14.87 7.74
C LEU A 171 7.81 -13.74 6.96
N LEU A 172 7.92 -12.58 7.61
CA LEU A 172 8.65 -11.42 7.10
C LEU A 172 9.88 -11.21 7.97
N TYR A 173 11.00 -10.88 7.33
CA TYR A 173 12.26 -10.63 8.00
C TYR A 173 12.80 -9.27 7.63
N TYR A 174 13.36 -8.58 8.61
CA TYR A 174 14.16 -7.39 8.43
C TYR A 174 15.42 -7.68 7.59
N PRO A 175 16.07 -6.64 7.03
CA PRO A 175 17.32 -6.80 6.28
C PRO A 175 18.46 -7.47 7.08
N ASP A 176 18.44 -7.37 8.41
CA ASP A 176 19.40 -8.00 9.31
C ASP A 176 19.08 -9.47 9.64
N GLY A 177 17.98 -10.01 9.10
CA GLY A 177 17.53 -11.38 9.29
C GLY A 177 16.68 -11.61 10.54
N GLN A 178 16.39 -10.59 11.36
CA GLN A 178 15.43 -10.73 12.45
C GLN A 178 13.99 -10.84 11.91
N PRO A 179 13.13 -11.68 12.50
CA PRO A 179 11.73 -11.75 12.09
C PRO A 179 10.98 -10.48 12.49
N PHE A 180 9.95 -10.13 11.72
CA PHE A 180 8.96 -9.14 12.13
C PHE A 180 8.27 -9.60 13.42
N THR A 181 7.97 -8.66 14.29
CA THR A 181 7.26 -8.91 15.55
C THR A 181 5.77 -8.65 15.40
N SER A 182 4.94 -9.49 16.02
CA SER A 182 3.51 -9.19 16.22
C SER A 182 3.23 -9.11 17.72
N TYR A 183 2.40 -8.16 18.13
CA TYR A 183 2.00 -7.92 19.52
C TYR A 183 0.48 -8.01 19.66
#